data_AF-A0A4Q5LIS2-F1
#
_entry.id   AF-A0A4Q5LIS2-F1
#
_cell.length_a   1.000
_cell.length_b   1.000
_cell.length_c   1.000
_cell.angle_alpha   90.00
_cell.angle_beta   90.00
_cell.angle_gamma   90.00
#
_symmetry.space_group_name_H-M   'P 1'
#
loop_
_entity.id
_entity.type
_entity.pdbx_description
1 polymer ?
#
loop_
_entity_poly.entity_id
_entity_poly.type
_entity_poly.pdbx_seq_one_letter_code
_entity_poly.pdbx_strand_id
1 'polypeptide(L)'
;MKSKEEILNSYYSHAADGTPEIAADGLLQAMEDYRLQAEEGAFNAARELNNGQPIFATFADYKANLQAKTGSLPKEDTIRLIADSIIEQFLPDDPDHHTFEFSFKAEGANHTVVYKRNTTGQWEYTGRK
;
A
#
# COMPACT_ATOMS: atom_id res chain seq x y z
N MET A 1 -1.14 29.79 3.17
CA MET A 1 -0.39 29.07 2.13
C MET A 1 0.85 29.89 1.80
N LYS A 2 1.99 29.22 1.66
CA LYS A 2 3.21 29.82 1.12
C LYS A 2 3.15 29.72 -0.41
N SER A 3 3.74 30.67 -1.11
CA SER A 3 3.99 30.56 -2.55
C SER A 3 5.02 29.45 -2.83
N LYS A 4 5.07 29.00 -4.09
CA LYS A 4 6.06 28.01 -4.55
C LYS A 4 7.48 28.49 -4.26
N GLU A 5 7.74 29.77 -4.48
CA GLU A 5 9.02 30.42 -4.30
C GLU A 5 9.40 30.48 -2.82
N GLU A 6 8.45 30.77 -1.91
CA GLU A 6 8.70 30.76 -0.46
C GLU A 6 8.98 29.35 0.08
N ILE A 7 8.31 28.32 -0.46
CA ILE A 7 8.60 26.92 -0.09
C ILE A 7 10.00 26.57 -0.57
N LEU A 8 10.31 26.79 -1.85
CA LEU A 8 11.62 26.50 -2.41
C LEU A 8 12.75 27.24 -1.66
N ASN A 9 12.53 28.52 -1.33
CA ASN A 9 13.47 29.35 -0.58
C ASN A 9 13.81 28.81 0.81
N SER A 10 12.89 28.08 1.45
CA SER A 10 13.16 27.48 2.77
C SER A 10 14.12 26.29 2.74
N TYR A 11 14.41 25.74 1.55
CA TYR A 11 15.27 24.57 1.37
C TYR A 11 16.65 24.92 0.79
N TYR A 12 16.90 26.17 0.41
CA TYR A 12 18.25 26.59 0.02
C TYR A 12 19.15 26.72 1.24
N SER A 13 20.36 26.16 1.12
CA SER A 13 21.50 26.48 1.96
C SER A 13 22.43 27.45 1.21
N HIS A 14 23.41 28.02 1.91
CA HIS A 14 24.43 28.84 1.28
C HIS A 14 25.74 28.06 1.30
N ALA A 15 26.37 27.90 0.14
CA ALA A 15 27.72 27.36 0.04
C ALA A 15 28.75 28.34 0.65
N ALA A 16 29.99 27.87 0.82
CA ALA A 16 31.05 28.66 1.46
C ALA A 16 31.39 29.96 0.71
N ASP A 17 31.01 30.07 -0.56
CA ASP A 17 31.13 31.25 -1.42
C ASP A 17 29.91 32.19 -1.35
N GLY A 18 28.89 31.84 -0.58
CA GLY A 18 27.63 32.58 -0.45
C GLY A 18 26.61 32.27 -1.57
N THR A 19 26.91 31.34 -2.48
CA THR A 19 25.97 30.93 -3.53
C THR A 19 24.85 30.08 -2.93
N PRO A 20 23.57 30.38 -3.21
CA PRO A 20 22.47 29.54 -2.77
C PRO A 20 22.53 28.19 -3.51
N GLU A 21 22.59 27.11 -2.74
CA GLU A 21 22.59 25.74 -3.23
C GLU A 21 21.41 24.97 -2.63
N ILE A 22 20.82 24.07 -3.41
CA ILE A 22 19.79 23.15 -2.94
C ILE A 22 20.22 21.74 -3.27
N ALA A 23 20.29 20.90 -2.24
CA ALA A 23 20.56 19.48 -2.41
C ALA A 23 19.32 18.77 -2.98
N ALA A 24 19.51 17.62 -3.63
CA ALA A 24 18.44 16.91 -4.32
C ALA A 24 17.30 16.47 -3.38
N ASP A 25 17.63 16.11 -2.14
CA ASP A 25 16.69 15.84 -1.06
C ASP A 25 15.90 17.10 -0.65
N GLY A 26 16.56 18.26 -0.52
CA GLY A 26 15.90 19.53 -0.25
C GLY A 26 14.93 19.95 -1.36
N LEU A 27 15.28 19.73 -2.63
CA LEU A 27 14.39 19.98 -3.76
C LEU A 27 13.18 19.04 -3.74
N LEU A 28 13.40 17.75 -3.47
CA LEU A 28 12.31 16.76 -3.37
C LEU A 28 11.35 17.13 -2.23
N GLN A 29 11.89 17.54 -1.08
CA GLN A 29 11.10 17.99 0.06
C GLN A 29 10.28 19.24 -0.28
N ALA A 30 10.87 20.21 -0.98
CA ALA A 30 10.17 21.43 -1.43
C ALA A 30 9.01 21.10 -2.38
N MET A 31 9.20 20.14 -3.29
CA MET A 31 8.15 19.69 -4.20
C MET A 31 7.00 19.00 -3.48
N GLU A 32 7.30 18.18 -2.47
CA GLU A 32 6.29 17.48 -1.68
C GLU A 32 5.47 18.46 -0.81
N ASP A 33 6.12 19.44 -0.18
CA ASP A 33 5.43 20.49 0.58
C ASP A 33 4.51 21.32 -0.32
N TYR A 34 4.96 21.65 -1.53
CA TYR A 34 4.14 22.35 -2.51
C TYR A 34 2.93 21.51 -2.95
N ARG A 35 3.14 20.21 -3.23
CA ARG A 35 2.06 19.27 -3.56
C ARG A 35 1.02 19.23 -2.44
N LEU A 36 1.45 19.07 -1.19
CA LEU A 36 0.57 19.01 -0.03
C LEU A 36 -0.24 20.30 0.16
N GLN A 37 0.38 21.46 -0.01
CA GLN A 37 -0.36 22.73 0.04
C GLN A 37 -1.36 22.83 -1.10
N ALA A 38 -0.97 22.52 -2.33
CA ALA A 38 -1.87 22.56 -3.48
C ALA A 38 -3.10 21.66 -3.27
N GLU A 39 -2.91 20.46 -2.73
CA GLU A 39 -4.00 19.53 -2.40
C GLU A 39 -4.91 20.06 -1.29
N GLU A 40 -4.36 20.63 -0.22
CA GLU A 40 -5.15 21.25 0.84
C GLU A 40 -5.96 22.44 0.32
N GLY A 41 -5.39 23.24 -0.59
CA GLY A 41 -6.10 24.33 -1.26
C GLY A 41 -7.24 23.84 -2.14
N ALA A 42 -6.99 22.80 -2.94
CA ALA A 42 -8.00 22.17 -3.77
C ALA A 42 -9.13 21.57 -2.93
N PHE A 43 -8.78 20.90 -1.82
CA PHE A 43 -9.75 20.38 -0.87
C PHE A 43 -10.63 21.49 -0.29
N ASN A 44 -10.02 22.59 0.19
CA ASN A 44 -10.78 23.70 0.77
C ASN A 44 -11.68 24.40 -0.27
N ALA A 45 -11.24 24.48 -1.53
CA ALA A 45 -12.02 25.09 -2.62
C ALA A 45 -13.18 24.20 -3.10
N ALA A 46 -12.99 22.88 -3.11
CA ALA A 46 -13.96 21.91 -3.62
C ALA A 46 -14.67 21.11 -2.52
N ARG A 47 -14.56 21.57 -1.25
CA ARG A 47 -15.05 20.81 -0.09
C ARG A 47 -16.55 20.55 -0.19
N GLU A 48 -16.90 19.27 -0.22
CA GLU A 48 -18.28 18.84 -0.30
C GLU A 48 -19.03 19.11 1.01
N LEU A 49 -20.26 19.60 0.89
CA LEU A 49 -21.15 19.91 2.00
C LEU A 49 -22.35 18.95 1.96
N ASN A 50 -22.67 18.34 3.10
CA ASN A 50 -23.89 17.60 3.31
C ASN A 50 -24.77 18.37 4.32
N ASN A 51 -25.98 18.74 3.91
CA ASN A 51 -26.90 19.57 4.71
C ASN A 51 -26.25 20.87 5.23
N GLY A 52 -25.39 21.49 4.42
CA GLY A 52 -24.69 22.74 4.77
C GLY A 52 -23.50 22.56 5.72
N GLN A 53 -23.18 21.33 6.13
CA GLN A 53 -22.01 21.01 6.93
C GLN A 53 -20.94 20.30 6.08
N PRO A 54 -19.65 20.58 6.26
CA PRO A 54 -18.59 19.87 5.57
C PRO A 54 -18.64 18.36 5.85
N ILE A 55 -18.55 17.53 4.80
CA ILE A 55 -18.46 16.07 4.95
C ILE A 55 -17.18 15.69 5.72
N PHE A 56 -16.08 16.41 5.44
CA PHE A 56 -14.83 16.33 6.19
C PHE A 56 -14.51 17.71 6.77
N ALA A 57 -14.26 17.78 8.07
CA ALA A 57 -13.97 19.04 8.75
C ALA A 57 -12.61 19.63 8.31
N THR A 58 -11.61 18.76 8.14
CA THR A 58 -10.26 19.12 7.73
C THR A 58 -9.73 18.29 6.57
N PHE A 59 -8.69 18.79 5.89
CA PHE A 59 -7.98 18.03 4.86
C PHE A 59 -7.32 16.76 5.41
N ALA A 60 -6.90 16.77 6.68
CA ALA A 60 -6.36 15.59 7.35
C ALA A 60 -7.41 14.48 7.50
N ASP A 61 -8.65 14.83 7.85
CA ASP A 61 -9.77 13.88 7.96
C ASP A 61 -10.10 13.23 6.62
N TYR A 62 -10.08 14.04 5.56
CA TYR A 62 -10.27 13.57 4.18
C TYR A 62 -9.18 12.59 3.76
N LYS A 63 -7.91 12.91 3.98
CA LYS A 63 -6.79 11.99 3.68
C LYS A 63 -6.85 10.71 4.51
N ALA A 64 -7.25 10.79 5.77
CA ALA A 64 -7.40 9.61 6.63
C ALA A 64 -8.53 8.69 6.16
N ASN A 65 -9.57 9.25 5.53
CA ASN A 65 -10.62 8.47 4.89
C ASN A 65 -10.16 7.80 3.58
N LEU A 66 -9.31 8.48 2.80
CA LEU A 66 -8.71 7.96 1.57
C LEU A 66 -7.62 6.91 1.81
N GLN A 67 -6.97 6.93 2.98
CA GLN A 67 -6.17 5.79 3.40
C GLN A 67 -7.13 4.61 3.52
N ALA A 68 -7.12 3.77 2.48
CA ALA A 68 -7.77 2.48 2.52
C ALA A 68 -7.45 1.89 3.88
N LYS A 69 -8.49 1.49 4.62
CA LYS A 69 -8.30 0.52 5.68
C LYS A 69 -7.67 -0.67 4.97
N THR A 70 -6.34 -0.73 4.96
CA THR A 70 -5.62 -1.99 4.97
C THR A 70 -6.02 -2.61 6.30
N GLY A 71 -7.28 -3.08 6.36
CA GLY A 71 -7.60 -4.21 7.19
C GLY A 71 -6.55 -5.21 6.75
N SER A 72 -5.57 -5.42 7.61
CA SER A 72 -4.66 -6.54 7.49
C SER A 72 -5.61 -7.70 7.21
N LEU A 73 -5.62 -8.19 5.96
CA LEU A 73 -6.24 -9.47 5.69
C LEU A 73 -5.71 -10.38 6.81
N PRO A 74 -6.59 -11.05 7.57
CA PRO A 74 -6.16 -12.01 8.57
C PRO A 74 -4.99 -12.78 7.97
N LYS A 75 -3.83 -12.85 8.65
CA LYS A 75 -2.59 -13.37 8.04
C LYS A 75 -2.80 -14.71 7.32
N GLU A 76 -3.79 -15.49 7.75
CA GLU A 76 -4.23 -16.73 7.12
C GLU A 76 -4.76 -16.56 5.69
N ASP A 77 -5.49 -15.48 5.40
CA ASP A 77 -6.01 -15.14 4.07
C ASP A 77 -4.88 -14.75 3.12
N THR A 78 -3.84 -14.06 3.61
CA THR A 78 -2.65 -13.72 2.82
C THR A 78 -1.85 -14.98 2.46
N ILE A 79 -1.65 -15.90 3.41
CA ILE A 79 -0.95 -17.17 3.17
C ILE A 79 -1.72 -18.03 2.18
N ARG A 80 -3.05 -18.12 2.33
CA ARG A 80 -3.89 -18.83 1.37
C ARG A 80 -3.82 -18.22 -0.03
N LEU A 81 -3.88 -16.90 -0.16
CA LEU A 81 -3.79 -16.22 -1.45
C LEU A 81 -2.44 -16.48 -2.15
N ILE A 82 -1.33 -16.41 -1.41
CA ILE A 82 -0.01 -16.73 -1.94
C ILE A 82 0.03 -18.20 -2.37
N ALA A 83 -0.49 -19.10 -1.53
CA ALA A 83 -0.53 -20.53 -1.85
C ALA A 83 -1.36 -20.83 -3.10
N ASP A 84 -2.55 -20.23 -3.23
CA ASP A 84 -3.43 -20.37 -4.38
C ASP A 84 -2.80 -19.80 -5.67
N SER A 85 -1.96 -18.75 -5.57
CA SER A 85 -1.22 -18.21 -6.73
C SER A 85 -0.08 -19.12 -7.21
N ILE A 86 0.49 -19.93 -6.31
CA ILE A 86 1.60 -20.84 -6.61
C ILE A 86 1.04 -22.16 -7.14
N ILE A 87 -0.02 -22.68 -6.51
CA ILE A 87 -0.47 -24.04 -6.72
C ILE A 87 -0.85 -24.33 -8.18
N GLU A 88 -1.47 -23.38 -8.88
CA GLU A 88 -1.87 -23.56 -10.29
C GLU A 88 -0.73 -24.04 -11.21
N GLN A 89 0.53 -23.77 -10.84
CA GLN A 89 1.71 -24.17 -11.63
C GLN A 89 2.34 -25.50 -11.21
N PHE A 90 1.96 -26.07 -10.06
CA PHE A 90 2.63 -27.24 -9.44
C PHE A 90 1.69 -28.39 -9.10
N LEU A 91 0.42 -28.32 -9.50
CA LEU A 91 -0.54 -29.39 -9.26
C LEU A 91 -0.13 -30.67 -9.99
N PRO A 92 -0.08 -31.82 -9.30
CA PRO A 92 0.16 -33.09 -9.96
C PRO A 92 -1.04 -33.50 -10.81
N ASP A 93 -0.79 -33.82 -12.07
CA ASP A 93 -1.80 -34.32 -13.03
C ASP A 93 -2.19 -35.77 -12.75
N ASP A 94 -1.38 -36.51 -12.00
CA ASP A 94 -1.61 -37.91 -11.66
C ASP A 94 -2.92 -38.08 -10.86
N PRO A 95 -3.89 -38.91 -11.34
CA PRO A 95 -5.15 -39.15 -10.65
C PRO A 95 -5.00 -39.88 -9.31
N ASP A 96 -3.92 -40.61 -9.09
CA ASP A 96 -3.68 -41.39 -7.85
C ASP A 96 -3.14 -40.52 -6.71
N HIS A 97 -2.77 -39.26 -7.00
CA HIS A 97 -2.35 -38.29 -6.00
C HIS A 97 -3.56 -37.50 -5.48
N HIS A 98 -3.87 -37.71 -4.20
CA HIS A 98 -5.01 -37.06 -3.52
C HIS A 98 -4.61 -35.97 -2.52
N THR A 99 -3.32 -35.82 -2.22
CA THR A 99 -2.79 -34.81 -1.30
C THR A 99 -1.54 -34.19 -1.90
N PHE A 100 -1.45 -32.87 -1.83
CA PHE A 100 -0.30 -32.09 -2.28
C PHE A 100 0.10 -31.13 -1.17
N GLU A 101 1.38 -31.09 -0.81
CA GLU A 101 1.91 -30.16 0.18
C GLU A 101 3.17 -29.50 -0.35
N PHE A 102 3.32 -28.21 -0.05
CA PHE A 102 4.52 -27.46 -0.38
C PHE A 102 4.80 -26.41 0.69
N SER A 103 6.08 -26.05 0.80
CA SER A 103 6.54 -25.03 1.74
C SER A 103 7.02 -23.79 0.98
N PHE A 104 6.62 -22.61 1.45
CA PHE A 104 7.09 -21.34 0.91
C PHE A 104 7.43 -20.37 2.04
N LYS A 105 8.24 -19.36 1.73
CA LYS A 105 8.64 -18.31 2.68
C LYS A 105 7.84 -17.05 2.43
N ALA A 106 7.11 -16.57 3.43
CA ALA A 106 6.39 -15.31 3.40
C ALA A 106 6.63 -14.57 4.72
N GLU A 107 6.76 -13.24 4.67
CA GLU A 107 6.98 -12.39 5.86
C GLU A 107 8.14 -12.86 6.77
N GLY A 108 9.15 -13.52 6.20
CA GLY A 108 10.30 -14.05 6.95
C GLY A 108 10.07 -15.40 7.64
N ALA A 109 8.86 -15.96 7.59
CA ALA A 109 8.53 -17.29 8.14
C ALA A 109 8.32 -18.33 7.02
N ASN A 110 8.61 -19.59 7.33
CA ASN A 110 8.29 -20.72 6.45
C ASN A 110 6.88 -21.21 6.77
N HIS A 111 6.07 -21.38 5.73
CA HIS A 111 4.71 -21.90 5.82
C HIS A 111 4.61 -23.16 4.99
N THR A 112 4.02 -24.22 5.54
CA THR A 112 3.70 -25.45 4.80
C THR A 112 2.19 -25.52 4.63
N VAL A 113 1.73 -25.55 3.39
CA VAL A 113 0.30 -25.60 3.05
C VAL A 113 -0.07 -26.96 2.49
N VAL A 114 -1.31 -27.40 2.73
CA VAL A 114 -1.80 -28.72 2.33
C VAL A 114 -3.08 -28.58 1.52
N TYR A 115 -3.08 -29.19 0.35
CA TYR A 115 -4.22 -29.29 -0.55
C TYR A 115 -4.65 -30.73 -0.71
N LYS A 116 -5.96 -30.95 -0.84
CA LYS A 116 -6.53 -32.26 -1.12
C LYS A 116 -7.43 -32.20 -2.33
N ARG A 117 -7.44 -33.29 -3.08
CA ARG A 117 -8.36 -33.45 -4.20
C ARG A 117 -9.75 -33.82 -3.68
N ASN A 118 -10.76 -33.04 -4.06
CA ASN A 118 -12.15 -33.31 -3.70
C ASN A 118 -12.75 -34.41 -4.60
N THR A 119 -14.01 -34.77 -4.35
CA THR A 119 -14.72 -35.81 -5.12
C THR A 119 -15.00 -35.42 -6.58
N THR A 120 -14.85 -34.15 -6.94
CA THR A 120 -14.96 -33.65 -8.33
C THR A 120 -13.61 -33.54 -9.04
N GLY A 121 -12.51 -33.96 -8.39
CA GLY A 121 -11.16 -33.96 -8.96
C GLY A 121 -10.43 -32.61 -8.85
N GLN A 122 -11.03 -31.62 -8.19
CA GLN A 122 -10.46 -30.29 -7.99
C GLN A 122 -9.62 -30.25 -6.70
N TRP A 123 -8.57 -29.43 -6.70
CA TRP A 123 -7.71 -29.25 -5.54
C TRP A 123 -8.24 -28.16 -4.62
N GLU A 124 -8.39 -28.47 -3.35
CA GLU A 124 -8.91 -27.56 -2.33
C GLU A 124 -7.90 -27.37 -1.19
N TYR A 125 -7.74 -26.12 -0.76
CA TYR A 125 -6.93 -25.78 0.41
C TYR A 125 -7.55 -26.38 1.68
N THR A 126 -6.78 -27.20 2.38
CA THR A 126 -7.25 -27.88 3.61
C THR A 126 -6.60 -27.36 4.89
N GLY A 127 -5.54 -26.57 4.79
CA GLY A 127 -4.90 -25.95 5.95
C GLY A 127 -3.38 -25.78 5.80
N ARG A 128 -2.74 -25.44 6.92
CA ARG A 128 -1.29 -25.30 7.06
C ARG A 128 -0.76 -26.14 8.22
N LYS A 129 0.50 -26.57 8.12
CA LYS A 129 1.28 -27.20 9.20
C LYS A 129 2.30 -26.23 9.76
#